data_AF-A0A1V5NF95-F1
#
_entry.id   AF-A0A1V5NF95-F1
#
_cell.length_a   1.000
_cell.length_b   1.000
_cell.length_c   1.000
_cell.angle_alpha   90.00
_cell.angle_beta   90.00
_cell.angle_gamma   90.00
#
_symmetry.space_group_name_H-M   'P 1'
#
loop_
_entity.id
_entity.type
_entity.pdbx_description
1 polymer ?
#
loop_
_entity_poly.entity_id
_entity_poly.type
_entity_poly.pdbx_seq_one_letter_code
_entity_poly.pdbx_strand_id
1 'polypeptide(L)'
;MSRILILFAGTALTIKLLLQAGSVIPELSKLAFGFRTIVIAYLHLVLLAMISVFLLWFIYTNNLIQNNKLVLKGIIIFISGIFLNEMVLLIQGLASFSYTMIPYADVSLIFISSLMFSGLVLILIGNVKSV
;
A
#
# COMPACT_ATOMS: atom_id res chain seq x y z
N MET A 1 -4.84 16.95 14.83
CA MET A 1 -3.82 16.09 14.17
C MET A 1 -3.74 14.72 14.84
N SER A 2 -3.31 14.59 16.12
CA SER A 2 -3.17 13.29 16.81
C SER A 2 -4.43 12.41 16.91
N ARG A 3 -5.63 13.00 17.05
CA ARG A 3 -6.90 12.23 17.10
C ARG A 3 -7.29 11.58 15.77
N ILE A 4 -7.12 12.30 14.66
CA ILE A 4 -7.38 11.80 13.30
C ILE A 4 -6.43 10.64 13.00
N LEU A 5 -5.20 10.81 13.44
CA LEU A 5 -4.12 9.87 13.31
C LEU A 5 -4.48 8.54 14.06
N ILE A 6 -4.92 8.59 15.32
CA ILE A 6 -5.35 7.39 16.08
C ILE A 6 -6.57 6.73 15.45
N LEU A 7 -7.51 7.52 14.92
CA LEU A 7 -8.70 6.99 14.25
C LEU A 7 -8.29 6.19 13.00
N PHE A 8 -7.28 6.67 12.25
CA PHE A 8 -6.71 6.01 11.08
C PHE A 8 -5.97 4.70 11.44
N ALA A 9 -5.20 4.71 12.54
CA ALA A 9 -4.56 3.51 13.05
C ALA A 9 -5.58 2.46 13.52
N GLY A 10 -6.64 2.91 14.19
CA GLY A 10 -7.74 2.05 14.64
C GLY A 10 -8.46 1.41 13.47
N THR A 11 -8.85 2.20 12.46
CA THR A 11 -9.55 1.68 11.26
C THR A 11 -8.68 0.73 10.45
N ALA A 12 -7.38 1.01 10.33
CA ALA A 12 -6.44 0.08 9.71
C ALA A 12 -6.39 -1.26 10.47
N LEU A 13 -6.34 -1.23 11.80
CA LEU A 13 -6.30 -2.45 12.61
C LEU A 13 -7.59 -3.28 12.47
N THR A 14 -8.76 -2.64 12.45
CA THR A 14 -10.04 -3.34 12.21
C THR A 14 -10.12 -3.96 10.81
N ILE A 15 -9.68 -3.23 9.78
CA ILE A 15 -9.62 -3.77 8.41
C ILE A 15 -8.68 -4.99 8.37
N LYS A 16 -7.55 -4.95 9.10
CA LYS A 16 -6.60 -6.07 9.18
C LYS A 16 -7.26 -7.32 9.75
N LEU A 17 -7.95 -7.16 10.87
CA LEU A 17 -8.62 -8.27 11.56
C LEU A 17 -9.77 -8.85 10.74
N LEU A 18 -10.52 -8.00 10.03
CA LEU A 18 -11.59 -8.44 9.12
C LEU A 18 -11.04 -9.22 7.92
N LEU A 19 -9.97 -8.73 7.28
CA LEU A 19 -9.31 -9.44 6.17
C LEU A 19 -8.67 -10.75 6.63
N GLN A 20 -8.13 -10.79 7.85
CA GLN A 20 -7.52 -11.99 8.43
C GLN A 20 -8.59 -13.01 8.82
N ALA A 21 -9.75 -12.58 9.33
CA ALA A 21 -10.92 -13.44 9.57
C ALA A 21 -11.52 -13.97 8.26
N GLY A 22 -11.57 -13.15 7.20
CA GLY A 22 -12.03 -13.57 5.87
C GLY A 22 -11.15 -14.64 5.22
N SER A 23 -9.84 -14.65 5.51
CA SER A 23 -8.89 -15.66 5.02
C SER A 23 -9.05 -17.05 5.67
N VAL A 24 -9.78 -17.14 6.79
CA VAL A 24 -10.09 -18.41 7.48
C VAL A 24 -11.21 -19.17 6.76
N ILE A 25 -11.96 -18.52 5.86
CA ILE A 25 -13.04 -19.15 5.10
C ILE A 25 -12.45 -19.99 3.94
N PRO A 26 -12.60 -21.33 3.96
CA PRO A 26 -11.90 -22.23 3.03
C PRO A 26 -12.28 -22.05 1.55
N GLU A 27 -13.49 -21.58 1.26
CA GLU A 27 -13.97 -21.35 -0.12
C GLU A 27 -13.37 -20.08 -0.74
N LEU A 28 -13.19 -19.02 0.05
CA LEU A 28 -12.47 -17.80 -0.36
C LEU A 28 -10.97 -18.08 -0.56
N SER A 29 -10.40 -18.88 0.33
CA SER A 29 -9.02 -19.38 0.21
C SER A 29 -8.83 -20.18 -1.09
N LYS A 30 -9.70 -21.14 -1.42
CA LYS A 30 -9.60 -21.89 -2.69
C LYS A 30 -9.79 -21.04 -3.94
N LEU A 31 -10.67 -20.04 -3.94
CA LEU A 31 -10.83 -19.11 -5.06
C LEU A 31 -9.65 -18.14 -5.18
N ALA A 32 -9.11 -17.65 -4.08
CA ALA A 32 -7.92 -16.79 -4.07
C ALA A 32 -6.66 -17.58 -4.48
N PHE A 33 -6.42 -18.77 -3.92
CA PHE A 33 -5.30 -19.63 -4.29
C PHE A 33 -5.47 -20.28 -5.68
N GLY A 34 -6.68 -20.29 -6.24
CA GLY A 34 -6.95 -20.70 -7.62
C GLY A 34 -6.39 -19.73 -8.66
N PHE A 35 -6.23 -18.45 -8.31
CA PHE A 35 -5.68 -17.42 -9.20
C PHE A 35 -4.56 -16.64 -8.51
N ARG A 36 -3.32 -16.96 -8.88
CA ARG A 36 -2.09 -16.38 -8.32
C ARG A 36 -2.14 -14.84 -8.20
N THR A 37 -2.74 -14.14 -9.16
CA THR A 37 -2.81 -12.68 -9.23
C THR A 37 -3.68 -12.05 -8.12
N ILE A 38 -4.71 -12.75 -7.65
CA ILE A 38 -5.61 -12.28 -6.58
C ILE A 38 -4.91 -12.32 -5.23
N VAL A 39 -4.15 -13.39 -4.96
CA VAL A 39 -3.35 -13.50 -3.72
C VAL A 39 -2.28 -12.41 -3.68
N ILE A 40 -1.66 -12.09 -4.82
CA ILE A 40 -0.64 -11.04 -4.90
C ILE A 40 -1.25 -9.67 -4.59
N ALA A 41 -2.42 -9.35 -5.15
CA ALA A 41 -3.15 -8.11 -4.84
C ALA A 41 -3.48 -8.02 -3.35
N TYR A 42 -4.08 -9.07 -2.78
CA TYR A 42 -4.43 -9.14 -1.36
C TYR A 42 -3.22 -8.91 -0.44
N LEU A 43 -2.09 -9.57 -0.72
CA LEU A 43 -0.88 -9.42 0.09
C LEU A 43 -0.29 -8.02 -0.03
N HIS A 44 -0.31 -7.40 -1.21
CA HIS A 44 0.17 -6.02 -1.40
C HIS A 44 -0.71 -5.01 -0.68
N LEU A 45 -2.02 -5.18 -0.70
CA LEU A 45 -2.94 -4.32 0.03
C LEU A 45 -2.69 -4.39 1.56
N VAL A 46 -2.49 -5.59 2.08
CA VAL A 46 -2.30 -5.81 3.53
C VAL A 46 -0.90 -5.39 3.99
N LEU A 47 0.16 -5.75 3.26
CA LEU A 47 1.54 -5.40 3.65
C LEU A 47 1.86 -3.96 3.27
N LEU A 48 1.65 -3.62 2.01
CA LEU A 48 2.19 -2.41 1.44
C LEU A 48 1.28 -1.21 1.76
N ALA A 49 -0.02 -1.30 1.53
CA ALA A 49 -0.93 -0.18 1.82
C ALA A 49 -1.22 0.01 3.31
N MET A 50 -1.45 -1.08 4.05
CA MET A 50 -1.80 -0.95 5.47
C MET A 50 -0.57 -0.81 6.38
N ILE A 51 0.39 -1.74 6.33
CA ILE A 51 1.52 -1.72 7.29
C ILE A 51 2.47 -0.55 6.99
N SER A 52 2.79 -0.27 5.72
CA SER A 52 3.73 0.81 5.38
C SER A 52 3.17 2.20 5.68
N VAL A 53 1.89 2.45 5.37
CA VAL A 53 1.25 3.73 5.69
C VAL A 53 1.10 3.89 7.20
N PHE A 54 0.76 2.83 7.91
CA PHE A 54 0.75 2.83 9.39
C PHE A 54 2.13 3.12 9.99
N LEU A 55 3.20 2.54 9.45
CA LEU A 55 4.57 2.81 9.89
C LEU A 55 4.97 4.27 9.62
N LEU A 56 4.70 4.79 8.42
CA LEU A 56 4.97 6.20 8.09
C LEU A 56 4.24 7.15 9.04
N TRP A 57 2.98 6.84 9.31
CA TRP A 57 2.14 7.54 10.27
C TRP A 57 2.70 7.50 11.69
N PHE A 58 3.16 6.34 12.14
CA PHE A 58 3.75 6.14 13.46
C PHE A 58 5.05 6.93 13.61
N ILE A 59 5.93 6.87 12.60
CA ILE A 59 7.21 7.58 12.60
C ILE A 59 6.99 9.10 12.58
N TYR A 60 6.01 9.57 11.80
CA TYR A 60 5.62 10.98 11.78
C TYR A 60 5.06 11.46 13.14
N THR A 61 4.22 10.64 13.79
CA THR A 61 3.61 11.01 15.09
C THR A 61 4.62 11.02 16.24
N ASN A 62 5.65 10.17 16.17
CA ASN A 62 6.74 10.14 17.15
C ASN A 62 7.83 11.21 16.89
N ASN A 63 7.61 12.15 15.95
CA ASN A 63 8.60 13.16 15.53
C ASN A 63 9.96 12.58 15.11
N LEU A 64 9.99 11.29 14.71
CA LEU A 64 11.20 10.63 14.20
C LEU A 64 11.54 11.10 12.78
N ILE A 65 10.55 11.64 12.08
CA ILE A 65 10.69 12.31 10.79
C ILE A 65 10.36 13.79 10.96
N GLN A 66 11.14 14.64 10.29
CA GLN A 66 10.93 16.06 10.34
C GLN A 66 9.69 16.51 9.58
N ASN A 67 9.01 17.51 10.13
CA ASN A 67 7.85 18.09 9.52
C ASN A 67 8.24 19.14 8.45
N ASN A 68 8.89 18.68 7.39
CA ASN A 68 9.33 19.50 6.27
C ASN A 68 8.35 19.37 5.08
N LYS A 69 8.17 20.45 4.32
CA LYS A 69 7.37 20.45 3.08
C LYS A 69 7.87 19.42 2.06
N LEU A 70 9.17 19.12 2.04
CA LEU A 70 9.77 18.07 1.21
C LEU A 70 9.32 16.67 1.63
N VAL A 71 9.37 16.37 2.93
CA VAL A 71 8.92 15.10 3.49
C VAL A 71 7.43 14.90 3.20
N LEU A 72 6.61 15.94 3.42
CA LEU A 72 5.18 15.86 3.14
C LEU A 72 4.89 15.54 1.66
N LYS A 73 5.63 16.16 0.73
CA LYS A 73 5.53 15.84 -0.70
C LYS A 73 5.93 14.39 -0.99
N GLY A 74 7.01 13.90 -0.37
CA GLY A 74 7.44 12.51 -0.52
C GLY A 74 6.41 11.49 -0.01
N ILE A 75 5.78 11.78 1.14
CA ILE A 75 4.68 10.97 1.69
C ILE A 75 3.50 10.92 0.72
N ILE A 76 3.09 12.07 0.16
CA ILE A 76 1.96 12.13 -0.78
C ILE A 76 2.27 11.31 -2.04
N ILE A 77 3.47 11.47 -2.62
CA ILE A 77 3.90 10.72 -3.81
C ILE A 77 3.91 9.22 -3.51
N PHE A 78 4.47 8.81 -2.37
CA PHE A 78 4.51 7.42 -1.96
C PHE A 78 3.09 6.82 -1.82
N ILE A 79 2.19 7.48 -1.09
CA ILE A 79 0.80 7.03 -0.92
C ILE A 79 0.06 6.96 -2.26
N SER A 80 0.25 7.95 -3.15
CA SER A 80 -0.36 7.88 -4.49
C SER A 80 0.14 6.69 -5.31
N GLY A 81 1.43 6.36 -5.18
CA GLY A 81 2.02 5.20 -5.84
C GLY A 81 1.44 3.88 -5.31
N ILE A 82 1.26 3.75 -4.00
CA ILE A 82 0.58 2.61 -3.38
C ILE A 82 -0.82 2.44 -3.96
N PHE A 83 -1.60 3.52 -4.02
CA PHE A 83 -2.97 3.47 -4.52
C PHE A 83 -3.02 3.04 -5.99
N LEU A 84 -2.16 3.59 -6.84
CA LEU A 84 -2.06 3.19 -8.25
C LEU A 84 -1.64 1.73 -8.40
N ASN A 85 -0.70 1.27 -7.57
CA ASN A 85 -0.20 -0.11 -7.60
C ASN A 85 -1.35 -1.09 -7.31
N GLU A 86 -2.13 -0.78 -6.29
CA GLU A 86 -3.28 -1.58 -5.89
C GLU A 86 -4.39 -1.60 -6.94
N MET A 87 -4.68 -0.45 -7.58
CA MET A 87 -5.66 -0.40 -8.67
C MET A 87 -5.27 -1.32 -9.83
N VAL A 88 -3.99 -1.32 -10.22
CA VAL A 88 -3.47 -2.21 -11.28
C VAL A 88 -3.59 -3.67 -10.88
N LEU A 89 -3.20 -4.03 -9.65
CA LEU A 89 -3.30 -5.39 -9.14
C LEU A 89 -4.76 -5.86 -9.02
N LEU A 90 -5.68 -4.98 -8.62
CA LEU A 90 -7.11 -5.27 -8.52
C LEU A 90 -7.71 -5.53 -9.91
N ILE A 91 -7.39 -4.70 -10.90
CA ILE A 91 -7.82 -4.89 -12.30
C ILE A 91 -7.27 -6.22 -12.85
N GLN A 92 -6.01 -6.55 -12.59
CA GLN A 92 -5.42 -7.84 -12.96
C GLN A 92 -6.09 -9.03 -12.25
N GLY A 93 -6.40 -8.88 -10.96
CA GLY A 93 -7.11 -9.87 -10.17
C GLY A 93 -8.51 -10.14 -10.72
N LEU A 94 -9.27 -9.09 -11.03
CA LEU A 94 -10.60 -9.22 -11.62
C LEU A 94 -10.57 -9.85 -13.02
N ALA A 95 -9.62 -9.46 -13.87
CA ALA A 95 -9.49 -10.04 -15.20
C ALA A 95 -8.99 -11.49 -15.21
N SER A 96 -8.35 -11.94 -14.14
CA SER A 96 -7.99 -13.35 -13.98
C SER A 96 -9.22 -14.26 -13.80
N PHE A 97 -10.33 -13.74 -13.28
CA PHE A 97 -11.61 -14.47 -13.21
C PHE A 97 -12.25 -14.70 -14.59
N SER A 98 -12.03 -13.79 -15.55
CA SER A 98 -12.57 -13.91 -16.90
C SER A 98 -11.64 -14.63 -17.89
N TYR A 99 -10.53 -15.24 -17.42
CA TYR A 99 -9.49 -15.88 -18.24
C TYR A 99 -8.86 -14.98 -19.32
N THR A 100 -9.12 -13.69 -19.25
CA THR A 100 -8.57 -12.68 -20.16
C THR A 100 -7.28 -12.15 -19.57
N MET A 101 -6.14 -12.53 -20.15
CA MET A 101 -4.86 -11.92 -19.78
C MET A 101 -4.88 -10.45 -20.18
N ILE A 102 -4.75 -9.54 -19.21
CA ILE A 102 -4.55 -8.12 -19.51
C ILE A 102 -3.10 -7.94 -19.95
N PRO A 103 -2.84 -7.55 -21.21
CA PRO A 103 -1.49 -7.23 -21.65
C PRO A 103 -0.98 -5.95 -20.96
N TYR A 104 0.34 -5.86 -20.73
CA TYR A 104 1.07 -4.69 -20.19
C TYR A 104 0.88 -4.37 -18.70
N ALA A 105 0.19 -5.20 -17.94
CA ALA A 105 -0.03 -4.94 -16.52
C ALA A 105 1.27 -5.02 -15.68
N ASP A 106 2.23 -5.86 -16.07
CA ASP A 106 3.55 -5.91 -15.42
C ASP A 106 4.38 -4.65 -15.67
N VAL A 107 4.25 -4.06 -16.86
CA VAL A 107 4.98 -2.84 -17.24
C VAL A 107 4.47 -1.65 -16.44
N SER A 108 3.16 -1.53 -16.23
CA SER A 108 2.60 -0.46 -15.40
C SER A 108 3.04 -0.58 -13.93
N LEU A 109 3.16 -1.80 -13.39
CA LEU A 109 3.69 -2.03 -12.04
C LEU A 109 5.13 -1.54 -11.88
N ILE A 110 5.98 -1.68 -12.91
CA ILE A 110 7.36 -1.17 -12.89
C ILE A 110 7.37 0.36 -12.79
N PHE A 111 6.56 1.05 -13.60
CA PHE A 111 6.47 2.52 -13.55
C PHE A 111 5.97 3.00 -12.19
N ILE A 112 4.96 2.33 -11.63
CA ILE A 112 4.41 2.69 -10.32
C ILE A 112 5.43 2.44 -9.20
N SER A 113 6.19 1.34 -9.28
CA SER A 113 7.26 1.05 -8.32
C SER A 113 8.36 2.10 -8.36
N SER A 114 8.74 2.59 -9.53
CA SER A 114 9.68 3.71 -9.69
C SER A 114 9.13 5.01 -9.08
N LEU A 115 7.83 5.26 -9.20
CA LEU A 115 7.17 6.41 -8.58
C LEU A 115 7.21 6.31 -7.05
N MET A 116 6.88 5.15 -6.49
CA MET A 116 6.97 4.90 -5.05
C MET A 116 8.41 5.06 -4.54
N PHE A 117 9.39 4.54 -5.28
CA PHE A 117 10.81 4.71 -4.97
C PHE A 117 11.21 6.19 -4.89
N SER A 118 10.74 7.02 -5.84
CA SER A 118 11.00 8.46 -5.82
C SER A 118 10.39 9.15 -4.58
N GLY A 119 9.22 8.72 -4.13
CA GLY A 119 8.57 9.21 -2.90
C GLY A 119 9.42 8.93 -1.66
N LEU A 120 9.99 7.72 -1.55
CA LEU A 120 10.90 7.35 -0.45
C LEU A 120 12.20 8.16 -0.47
N VAL A 121 12.80 8.36 -1.64
CA VAL A 121 14.02 9.18 -1.78
C VAL A 121 13.77 10.61 -1.31
N LEU A 122 12.62 11.20 -1.66
CA LEU A 122 12.24 12.54 -1.21
C LEU A 122 12.06 12.62 0.31
N ILE A 123 11.47 11.59 0.94
CA ILE A 123 11.37 11.49 2.40
C ILE A 123 12.76 11.45 3.02
N LEU A 124 13.68 10.64 2.48
CA LEU A 124 15.04 10.51 3.00
C LEU A 124 15.83 11.83 2.88
N ILE A 125 15.84 12.46 1.71
CA ILE A 125 16.54 13.74 1.49
C ILE A 125 15.95 14.84 2.40
N GLY A 126 14.63 14.85 2.57
CA GLY A 126 13.94 15.79 3.45
C GLY A 126 14.34 15.65 4.93
N ASN A 127 14.77 14.47 5.37
CA ASN A 127 15.24 14.21 6.73
C ASN A 127 16.76 14.41 6.90
N VAL A 128 17.58 14.10 5.89
CA VAL A 128 19.04 14.27 5.97
C VAL A 128 19.45 15.75 6.00
N LYS A 129 18.68 16.64 5.37
CA LYS A 129 19.04 18.06 5.22
C LYS A 129 18.89 18.91 6.49
N SER A 130 18.66 18.29 7.64
CA SER A 130 18.43 19.00 8.90
C SER A 130 19.02 18.24 10.10
N VAL A 131 20.10 17.52 9.85
CA VAL A 131 21.16 17.30 10.84
C VAL A 131 22.27 18.29 10.50
#